data_AF-A0A2V6PYB1-F1
#
_entry.id   AF-A0A2V6PYB1-F1
#
_cell.length_a   1.000
_cell.length_b   1.000
_cell.length_c   1.000
_cell.angle_alpha   90.00
_cell.angle_beta   90.00
_cell.angle_gamma   90.00
#
_symmetry.space_group_name_H-M   'P 1'
#
loop_
_entity.id
_entity.type
_entity.pdbx_description
1 polymer ?
#
loop_
_entity_poly.entity_id
_entity_poly.type
_entity_poly.pdbx_seq_one_letter_code
_entity_poly.pdbx_strand_id
1 'polypeptide(L)'
;MLARVTSRPGARCVLPILAPLVVACVLLLGACGFLAKQREVEQRSTQGPTAQQMFNLRMLTQNGREPSFEERRQWDEQIEQRIGAYLREHPEKANALDVSTFRFLRQSAVGMDKDQILILLDAPMAVSLDQNHMQQLARRYWPAIQGNATEVWIYPLGWNLFFAGPRLVDITQYVAPPK
;
A
#
# COMPACT_ATOMS: atom_id res chain seq x y z
N MET A 1 55.80 59.04 36.56
CA MET A 1 56.09 57.58 36.52
C MET A 1 54.74 56.85 36.51
N LEU A 2 54.50 56.06 35.47
CA LEU A 2 53.23 55.41 35.11
C LEU A 2 52.88 54.21 36.01
N ALA A 3 51.57 54.02 36.29
CA ALA A 3 50.84 52.74 36.41
C ALA A 3 49.39 53.08 36.84
N ARG A 4 48.33 53.09 36.01
CA ARG A 4 47.69 52.10 35.12
C ARG A 4 47.27 50.76 35.75
N VAL A 5 45.94 50.65 35.83
CA VAL A 5 45.08 49.47 35.69
C VAL A 5 45.13 48.43 36.81
N THR A 6 44.09 48.45 37.65
CA THR A 6 43.58 47.24 38.31
C THR A 6 42.37 46.71 37.54
N SER A 7 42.56 45.52 37.00
CA SER A 7 41.60 44.70 36.26
C SER A 7 40.47 44.20 37.17
N ARG A 8 39.22 44.27 36.70
CA ARG A 8 38.09 43.47 37.22
C ARG A 8 37.88 42.25 36.29
N PRO A 9 38.05 41.00 36.74
CA PRO A 9 37.55 39.85 36.02
C PRO A 9 36.24 39.38 36.67
N GLY A 10 35.14 39.42 35.92
CA GLY A 10 33.87 38.96 36.46
C GLY A 10 32.70 38.89 35.48
N ALA A 11 32.95 38.77 34.17
CA ALA A 11 31.90 38.40 33.23
C ALA A 11 32.01 36.89 32.97
N ARG A 12 31.44 36.08 33.86
CA ARG A 12 31.23 34.65 33.58
C ARG A 12 29.98 34.51 32.73
N CYS A 13 30.21 34.13 31.49
CA CYS A 13 29.36 33.39 30.56
C CYS A 13 28.01 32.93 31.12
N VAL A 14 26.92 33.61 30.75
CA VAL A 14 25.56 33.07 30.85
C VAL A 14 24.99 32.97 29.43
N LEU A 15 25.64 32.21 28.56
CA LEU A 15 25.16 31.90 27.20
C LEU A 15 25.90 30.66 26.68
N PRO A 16 25.54 29.45 27.16
CA PRO A 16 25.50 28.35 26.19
C PRO A 16 24.34 27.34 26.39
N ILE A 17 23.41 27.56 27.33
CA ILE A 17 22.41 26.53 27.70
C ILE A 17 21.04 26.73 27.02
N LEU A 18 20.70 27.95 26.59
CA LEU A 18 19.41 28.23 25.93
C LEU A 18 19.35 27.71 24.48
N ALA A 19 20.49 27.70 23.78
CA ALA A 19 20.56 27.25 22.38
C ALA A 19 20.18 25.76 22.19
N PRO A 20 20.71 24.79 22.96
CA PRO A 20 20.33 23.38 22.78
C PRO A 20 18.87 23.11 23.17
N LEU A 21 18.31 23.86 24.11
CA LEU A 21 16.93 23.66 24.57
C LEU A 21 15.91 24.15 23.53
N VAL A 22 16.18 25.28 22.87
CA VAL A 22 15.36 25.77 21.75
C VAL A 22 15.44 24.83 20.56
N VAL A 23 16.63 24.32 20.22
CA VAL A 23 16.80 23.34 19.14
C VAL A 23 16.07 22.03 19.46
N ALA A 24 16.13 21.54 20.70
CA ALA A 24 15.38 20.35 21.13
C ALA A 24 13.86 20.55 21.05
N CYS A 25 13.34 21.72 21.46
CA CYS A 25 11.93 22.05 21.32
C CYS A 25 11.48 22.15 19.86
N VAL A 26 12.29 22.72 18.97
CA VAL A 26 11.99 22.79 17.53
C VAL A 26 12.00 21.39 16.89
N LEU A 27 12.92 20.51 17.29
CA LEU A 27 12.95 19.12 16.81
C LEU A 27 11.76 18.30 17.31
N LEU A 28 11.35 18.48 18.57
CA LEU A 28 10.16 17.83 19.13
C LEU A 28 8.87 18.30 18.46
N LEU A 29 8.72 19.60 18.19
CA LEU A 29 7.57 20.15 17.48
C LEU A 29 7.55 19.76 15.99
N GLY A 30 8.71 19.65 15.34
CA GLY A 30 8.84 19.17 13.96
C GLY A 30 8.52 17.67 13.81
N ALA A 31 8.87 16.86 14.81
CA ALA A 31 8.62 15.41 14.80
C ALA A 31 7.12 15.06 14.94
N CYS A 32 6.37 15.80 15.76
CA CYS A 32 4.92 15.59 15.90
C CYS A 32 4.14 15.94 14.62
N GLY A 33 4.59 16.93 13.85
CA GLY A 33 3.95 17.32 12.57
C GLY A 33 4.12 16.28 11.45
N PHE A 34 5.17 15.46 11.51
CA PHE A 34 5.42 14.41 10.50
C PHE A 34 4.61 13.13 10.76
N LEU A 35 4.36 12.77 12.01
CA LEU A 35 3.57 11.58 12.38
C LEU A 35 2.07 11.77 12.11
N ALA A 36 1.54 13.00 12.22
CA ALA A 36 0.13 13.31 11.97
C ALA A 36 -0.23 13.39 10.47
N LYS A 37 0.75 13.25 9.56
CA LYS A 37 0.56 13.40 8.12
C LYS A 37 0.61 12.04 7.42
N GLN A 38 -0.13 11.06 7.93
CA GLN A 38 -0.50 9.91 7.09
C GLN A 38 -1.37 10.43 5.95
N ARG A 39 -0.75 10.54 4.78
CA ARG A 39 -1.31 11.15 3.58
C ARG A 39 -2.49 10.30 3.11
N GLU A 40 -3.64 10.93 2.88
CA GLU A 40 -4.77 10.30 2.19
C GLU A 40 -4.26 9.63 0.90
N VAL A 41 -4.42 8.32 0.81
CA VAL A 41 -4.04 7.57 -0.39
C VAL A 41 -5.30 7.44 -1.22
N GLU A 42 -5.43 8.30 -2.22
CA GLU A 42 -6.44 8.16 -3.28
C GLU A 42 -5.69 8.02 -4.61
N GLN A 43 -5.72 6.84 -5.21
CA GLN A 43 -5.02 6.58 -6.46
C GLN A 43 -5.81 5.66 -7.39
N ARG A 44 -5.52 5.81 -8.69
CA ARG A 44 -5.92 4.90 -9.77
C ARG A 44 -4.65 4.36 -10.40
N SER A 45 -4.57 3.06 -10.60
CA SER A 45 -3.36 2.39 -11.10
C SER A 45 -3.73 1.26 -12.05
N THR A 46 -2.81 0.88 -12.92
CA THR A 46 -2.92 -0.33 -13.72
C THR A 46 -2.44 -1.58 -12.97
N GLN A 47 -1.74 -1.38 -11.86
CA GLN A 47 -1.22 -2.44 -10.98
C GLN A 47 -1.78 -2.26 -9.57
N GLY A 48 -2.26 -3.36 -9.00
CA GLY A 48 -2.87 -3.43 -7.69
C GLY A 48 -1.97 -4.10 -6.64
N PRO A 49 -2.55 -4.69 -5.59
CA PRO A 49 -1.78 -5.35 -4.54
C PRO A 49 -1.05 -6.59 -5.08
N THR A 50 0.08 -6.88 -4.43
CA THR A 50 0.82 -8.13 -4.63
C THR A 50 0.23 -9.24 -3.76
N ALA A 51 0.35 -10.48 -4.24
CA ALA A 51 -0.05 -11.66 -3.49
C ALA A 51 0.66 -11.74 -2.13
N GLN A 52 1.94 -11.37 -2.10
CA GLN A 52 2.75 -11.37 -0.87
C GLN A 52 2.26 -10.33 0.15
N GLN A 53 1.84 -9.15 -0.32
CA GLN A 53 1.25 -8.14 0.57
C GLN A 53 -0.03 -8.65 1.21
N MET A 54 -0.90 -9.31 0.44
CA MET A 54 -2.14 -9.90 0.96
C MET A 54 -1.87 -11.05 1.93
N PHE A 55 -0.89 -11.91 1.63
CA PHE A 55 -0.47 -12.98 2.54
C PHE A 55 0.05 -12.45 3.87
N ASN A 56 0.98 -11.49 3.83
CA ASN A 56 1.53 -10.88 5.04
C ASN A 56 0.42 -10.23 5.88
N LEU A 57 -0.50 -9.51 5.23
CA LEU A 57 -1.63 -8.89 5.90
C LEU A 57 -2.56 -9.92 6.54
N ARG A 58 -2.84 -11.03 5.86
CA ARG A 58 -3.65 -12.14 6.38
C ARG A 58 -3.01 -12.75 7.62
N MET A 59 -1.70 -13.01 7.58
CA MET A 59 -0.95 -13.52 8.74
C MET A 59 -0.97 -12.55 9.92
N LEU A 60 -0.77 -11.26 9.64
CA LEU A 60 -0.82 -10.23 10.68
C LEU A 60 -2.21 -10.12 11.32
N THR A 61 -3.27 -10.15 10.51
CA THR A 61 -4.65 -10.00 10.99
C THR A 61 -5.19 -11.25 11.69
N GLN A 62 -4.80 -12.45 11.24
CA GLN A 62 -5.28 -13.71 11.81
C GLN A 62 -4.44 -14.20 12.98
N ASN A 63 -3.10 -14.09 12.88
CA ASN A 63 -2.17 -14.64 13.87
C ASN A 63 -1.53 -13.56 14.76
N GLY A 64 -1.78 -12.28 14.49
CA GLY A 64 -1.19 -11.16 15.25
C GLY A 64 0.32 -10.98 15.03
N ARG A 65 0.91 -11.67 14.06
CA ARG A 65 2.35 -11.62 13.76
C ARG A 65 2.63 -11.72 12.26
N GLU A 66 3.81 -11.27 11.87
CA GLU A 66 4.33 -11.50 10.53
C GLU A 66 4.60 -13.01 10.29
N PRO A 67 4.53 -13.47 9.03
CA PRO A 67 4.89 -14.85 8.70
C PRO A 67 6.35 -15.12 9.01
N SER A 68 6.61 -16.31 9.56
CA SER A 68 7.96 -16.83 9.72
C SER A 68 8.58 -17.17 8.35
N PHE A 69 9.90 -17.40 8.33
CA PHE A 69 10.61 -17.80 7.12
C PHE A 69 10.04 -19.07 6.49
N GLU A 70 9.75 -20.09 7.33
CA GLU A 70 9.22 -21.36 6.86
C GLU A 70 7.80 -21.21 6.27
N GLU A 71 6.92 -20.46 6.94
CA GLU A 71 5.58 -20.19 6.41
C GLU A 71 5.61 -19.43 5.09
N ARG A 72 6.54 -18.46 4.96
CA ARG A 72 6.73 -17.72 3.71
C ARG A 72 7.21 -18.65 2.59
N ARG A 73 8.18 -19.52 2.89
CA ARG A 73 8.67 -20.52 1.93
C ARG A 73 7.56 -21.45 1.46
N GLN A 74 6.76 -21.99 2.39
CA GLN A 74 5.64 -22.86 2.05
C GLN A 74 4.59 -22.15 1.20
N TRP A 75 4.29 -20.89 1.53
CA TRP A 75 3.38 -20.07 0.74
C TRP A 75 3.91 -19.80 -0.67
N ASP A 76 5.20 -19.50 -0.81
CA ASP A 76 5.85 -19.30 -2.11
C ASP A 76 5.74 -20.56 -2.99
N GLU A 77 5.97 -21.74 -2.41
CA GLU A 77 5.81 -23.02 -3.12
C GLU A 77 4.34 -23.26 -3.53
N GLN A 78 3.39 -22.98 -2.64
CA GLN A 78 1.95 -23.14 -2.92
C GLN A 78 1.44 -22.20 -4.02
N ILE A 79 1.86 -20.93 -4.02
CA ILE A 79 1.41 -19.99 -5.04
C ILE A 79 2.03 -20.30 -6.40
N GLU A 80 3.30 -20.74 -6.46
CA GLU A 80 3.92 -21.22 -7.68
C GLU A 80 3.20 -22.44 -8.26
N GLN A 81 2.81 -23.38 -7.40
CA GLN A 81 2.03 -24.56 -7.81
C GLN A 81 0.67 -24.16 -8.40
N ARG A 82 -0.08 -23.26 -7.75
CA ARG A 82 -1.37 -22.77 -8.23
C ARG A 82 -1.26 -22.03 -9.57
N ILE A 83 -0.29 -21.14 -9.69
CA ILE A 83 0.01 -20.43 -10.95
C ILE A 83 0.38 -21.44 -12.05
N GLY A 84 1.24 -22.41 -11.74
CA GLY A 84 1.65 -23.44 -12.68
C GLY A 84 0.51 -24.34 -13.15
N ALA A 85 -0.41 -24.69 -12.25
CA ALA A 85 -1.63 -25.44 -12.59
C ALA A 85 -2.51 -24.63 -13.55
N TYR A 86 -2.81 -23.38 -13.20
CA TYR A 86 -3.61 -22.48 -14.04
C TYR A 86 -3.02 -22.31 -15.45
N LEU A 87 -1.70 -22.09 -15.57
CA LEU A 87 -1.06 -21.93 -16.87
C LEU A 87 -1.02 -23.22 -17.70
N ARG A 88 -1.07 -24.40 -17.08
CA ARG A 88 -1.22 -25.68 -17.79
C ARG A 88 -2.64 -25.88 -18.32
N GLU A 89 -3.63 -25.43 -17.56
CA GLU A 89 -5.06 -25.48 -17.95
C GLU A 89 -5.40 -24.44 -19.03
N HIS A 90 -4.61 -23.36 -19.12
CA HIS A 90 -4.79 -22.26 -20.08
C HIS A 90 -3.54 -22.03 -20.95
N PRO A 91 -3.13 -23.01 -21.78
CA PRO A 91 -1.92 -22.89 -22.60
C PRO A 91 -1.98 -21.72 -23.60
N GLU A 92 -3.18 -21.32 -24.04
CA GLU A 92 -3.41 -20.17 -24.91
C GLU A 92 -3.01 -18.84 -24.26
N LYS A 93 -3.05 -18.76 -22.92
CA LYS A 93 -2.70 -17.55 -22.17
C LYS A 93 -1.22 -17.47 -21.88
N ALA A 94 -0.47 -18.58 -21.92
CA ALA A 94 0.93 -18.64 -21.49
C ALA A 94 1.88 -17.64 -22.18
N ASN A 95 1.53 -17.19 -23.39
CA ASN A 95 2.30 -16.20 -24.17
C ASN A 95 1.77 -14.77 -24.07
N ALA A 96 0.70 -14.52 -23.32
CA ALA A 96 0.10 -13.20 -23.19
C ALA A 96 0.94 -12.29 -22.28
N LEU A 97 0.91 -10.98 -22.56
CA LEU A 97 1.75 -9.98 -21.89
C LEU A 97 1.52 -9.94 -20.37
N ASP A 98 0.29 -10.19 -19.94
CA ASP A 98 -0.16 -10.24 -18.54
C ASP A 98 0.40 -11.45 -17.77
N VAL A 99 0.76 -12.55 -18.44
CA VAL A 99 1.34 -13.74 -17.78
C VAL A 99 2.70 -13.44 -17.16
N SER A 100 3.48 -12.54 -17.74
CA SER A 100 4.74 -12.10 -17.13
C SER A 100 4.50 -11.45 -15.76
N THR A 101 3.49 -10.58 -15.66
CA THR A 101 3.13 -9.90 -14.40
C THR A 101 2.50 -10.89 -13.41
N PHE A 102 1.64 -11.79 -13.88
CA PHE A 102 1.01 -12.82 -13.07
C PHE A 102 2.03 -13.81 -12.46
N ARG A 103 2.95 -14.32 -13.28
CA ARG A 103 3.92 -15.35 -12.87
C ARG A 103 5.11 -14.77 -12.10
N PHE A 104 5.69 -13.68 -12.59
CA PHE A 104 6.93 -13.15 -12.03
C PHE A 104 6.68 -12.12 -10.92
N LEU A 105 5.80 -11.14 -11.17
CA LEU A 105 5.52 -10.09 -10.18
C LEU A 105 4.51 -10.53 -9.12
N ARG A 106 3.68 -11.56 -9.42
CA ARG A 106 2.61 -12.05 -8.54
C ARG A 106 1.72 -10.91 -8.06
N GLN A 107 1.43 -9.99 -8.97
CA GLN A 107 0.75 -8.74 -8.71
C GLN A 107 -0.50 -8.66 -9.59
N SER A 108 -1.60 -8.21 -8.99
CA SER A 108 -2.83 -7.96 -9.75
C SER A 108 -2.60 -6.81 -10.74
N ALA A 109 -3.10 -6.95 -11.96
CA ALA A 109 -2.99 -5.92 -12.98
C ALA A 109 -4.20 -5.91 -13.92
N VAL A 110 -4.52 -4.74 -14.46
CA VAL A 110 -5.56 -4.56 -15.47
C VAL A 110 -5.30 -5.48 -16.66
N GLY A 111 -6.37 -6.11 -17.16
CA GLY A 111 -6.33 -7.14 -18.22
C GLY A 111 -6.41 -8.57 -17.69
N MET A 112 -6.09 -8.81 -16.41
CA MET A 112 -6.18 -10.14 -15.82
C MET A 112 -7.62 -10.65 -15.74
N ASP A 113 -7.75 -11.97 -15.82
CA ASP A 113 -9.00 -12.69 -15.55
C ASP A 113 -9.26 -12.81 -14.05
N LYS A 114 -10.53 -12.94 -13.68
CA LYS A 114 -10.96 -13.17 -12.29
C LYS A 114 -10.22 -14.32 -11.61
N ASP A 115 -10.00 -15.43 -12.31
CA ASP A 115 -9.32 -16.60 -11.75
C ASP A 115 -7.85 -16.30 -11.41
N GLN A 116 -7.17 -15.50 -12.24
CA GLN A 116 -5.81 -15.03 -11.93
C GLN A 116 -5.82 -14.16 -10.67
N ILE A 117 -6.81 -13.26 -10.54
CA ILE A 117 -6.95 -12.42 -9.35
C ILE A 117 -7.22 -13.26 -8.09
N LEU A 118 -8.08 -14.28 -8.18
CA LEU A 118 -8.34 -15.19 -7.07
C LEU A 118 -7.10 -16.02 -6.70
N ILE A 119 -6.29 -16.45 -7.67
CA ILE A 119 -5.04 -17.18 -7.38
C ILE A 119 -4.05 -16.27 -6.63
N LEU A 120 -3.98 -14.98 -6.99
CA LEU A 120 -3.04 -14.04 -6.38
C LEU A 120 -3.52 -13.53 -5.00
N LEU A 121 -4.78 -13.14 -4.89
CA LEU A 121 -5.28 -12.37 -3.74
C LEU A 121 -6.25 -13.16 -2.85
N ASP A 122 -6.59 -14.38 -3.26
CA ASP A 122 -7.72 -15.18 -2.76
C ASP A 122 -9.06 -14.42 -2.89
N ALA A 123 -10.08 -14.91 -2.18
CA ALA A 123 -11.41 -14.32 -2.21
C ALA A 123 -11.41 -12.86 -1.71
N PRO A 124 -12.16 -11.96 -2.36
CA PRO A 124 -12.32 -10.59 -1.91
C PRO A 124 -13.10 -10.52 -0.60
N MET A 125 -12.97 -9.41 0.13
CA MET A 125 -13.76 -9.14 1.34
C MET A 125 -15.24 -8.96 1.00
N ALA A 126 -15.51 -8.34 -0.15
CA ALA A 126 -16.86 -8.13 -0.65
C ALA A 126 -16.87 -8.00 -2.17
N VAL A 127 -18.00 -8.34 -2.77
CA VAL A 127 -18.28 -8.17 -4.19
C VAL A 127 -19.54 -7.34 -4.33
N SER A 128 -19.56 -6.38 -5.24
CA SER A 128 -20.74 -5.55 -5.51
C SER A 128 -20.97 -5.39 -7.01
N LEU A 129 -22.24 -5.51 -7.40
CA LEU A 129 -22.75 -5.23 -8.76
C LEU A 129 -23.52 -3.90 -8.81
N ASP A 130 -23.79 -3.30 -7.65
CA ASP A 130 -24.51 -2.02 -7.57
C ASP A 130 -23.64 -0.87 -8.09
N GLN A 131 -24.17 -0.18 -9.09
CA GLN A 131 -23.53 0.97 -9.73
C GLN A 131 -23.33 2.13 -8.75
N ASN A 132 -24.26 2.36 -7.82
CA ASN A 132 -24.12 3.42 -6.83
C ASN A 132 -22.96 3.12 -5.87
N HIS A 133 -22.85 1.87 -5.44
CA HIS A 133 -21.75 1.42 -4.60
C HIS A 133 -20.40 1.50 -5.35
N MET A 134 -20.35 1.10 -6.62
CA MET A 134 -19.14 1.27 -7.46
C MET A 134 -18.73 2.74 -7.61
N GLN A 135 -19.68 3.65 -7.81
CA GLN A 135 -19.42 5.08 -7.86
C GLN A 135 -18.82 5.60 -6.54
N GLN A 136 -19.35 5.17 -5.39
CA GLN A 136 -18.83 5.57 -4.08
C GLN A 136 -17.39 5.10 -3.86
N LEU A 137 -17.04 3.90 -4.35
CA LEU A 137 -15.68 3.35 -4.23
C LEU A 137 -14.69 4.02 -5.21
N ALA A 138 -15.12 4.24 -6.45
CA ALA A 138 -14.30 4.88 -7.50
C ALA A 138 -14.08 6.39 -7.25
N ARG A 139 -15.01 7.06 -6.57
CA ARG A 139 -14.94 8.48 -6.20
C ARG A 139 -14.65 9.37 -7.40
N ARG A 140 -13.57 10.16 -7.35
CA ARG A 140 -13.17 11.07 -8.43
C ARG A 140 -12.83 10.36 -9.74
N TYR A 141 -12.54 9.06 -9.69
CA TYR A 141 -12.22 8.25 -10.86
C TYR A 141 -13.44 7.61 -11.52
N TRP A 142 -14.62 7.76 -10.93
CA TRP A 142 -15.86 7.19 -11.47
C TRP A 142 -16.11 7.55 -12.94
N PRO A 143 -15.91 8.80 -13.42
CA PRO A 143 -16.15 9.14 -14.82
C PRO A 143 -15.30 8.33 -15.82
N ALA A 144 -14.15 7.79 -15.41
CA ALA A 144 -13.30 6.96 -16.26
C ALA A 144 -13.67 5.46 -16.23
N ILE A 145 -14.42 5.04 -15.21
CA ILE A 145 -14.78 3.63 -14.92
C ILE A 145 -16.23 3.34 -15.33
N GLN A 146 -17.10 4.34 -15.21
CA GLN A 146 -18.53 4.26 -15.51
C GLN A 146 -18.76 3.79 -16.94
N GLY A 147 -19.64 2.80 -17.11
CA GLY A 147 -19.97 2.22 -18.42
C GLY A 147 -19.05 1.09 -18.87
N ASN A 148 -17.84 1.00 -18.31
CA ASN A 148 -16.91 -0.10 -18.57
C ASN A 148 -17.00 -1.19 -17.50
N ALA A 149 -17.14 -0.81 -16.23
CA ALA A 149 -17.22 -1.76 -15.13
C ALA A 149 -18.67 -2.18 -14.81
N THR A 150 -18.85 -3.48 -14.61
CA THR A 150 -20.12 -4.11 -14.20
C THR A 150 -20.09 -4.63 -12.76
N GLU A 151 -18.90 -4.77 -12.19
CA GLU A 151 -18.68 -5.40 -10.89
C GLU A 151 -17.44 -4.82 -10.22
N VAL A 152 -17.42 -4.80 -8.90
CA VAL A 152 -16.25 -4.41 -8.11
C VAL A 152 -15.96 -5.45 -7.03
N TRP A 153 -14.70 -5.81 -6.89
CA TRP A 153 -14.18 -6.61 -5.80
C TRP A 153 -13.40 -5.72 -4.83
N ILE A 154 -13.71 -5.86 -3.56
CA ILE A 154 -13.14 -5.05 -2.49
C ILE A 154 -12.12 -5.89 -1.73
N TYR A 155 -10.90 -5.39 -1.66
CA TYR A 155 -9.78 -6.00 -0.96
C TYR A 155 -9.33 -5.12 0.21
N PRO A 156 -8.58 -5.69 1.17
CA PRO A 156 -8.02 -4.92 2.28
C PRO A 156 -7.15 -3.74 1.80
N LEU A 157 -6.83 -2.83 2.73
CA LEU A 157 -6.03 -1.63 2.44
C LEU A 157 -6.67 -0.70 1.39
N GLY A 158 -8.01 -0.75 1.27
CA GLY A 158 -8.76 0.16 0.42
C GLY A 158 -8.66 -0.12 -1.08
N TRP A 159 -8.18 -1.30 -1.47
CA TRP A 159 -8.07 -1.69 -2.87
C TRP A 159 -9.44 -2.08 -3.45
N ASN A 160 -9.81 -1.49 -4.57
CA ASN A 160 -11.03 -1.81 -5.31
C ASN A 160 -10.67 -2.18 -6.75
N LEU A 161 -11.02 -3.39 -7.15
CA LEU A 161 -10.75 -3.96 -8.48
C LEU A 161 -12.06 -4.00 -9.27
N PHE A 162 -12.13 -3.29 -10.39
CA PHE A 162 -13.34 -3.16 -11.20
C PHE A 162 -13.30 -4.08 -12.42
N PHE A 163 -14.34 -4.87 -12.61
CA PHE A 163 -14.42 -5.89 -13.66
C PHE A 163 -15.47 -5.56 -14.70
N ALA A 164 -15.17 -5.90 -15.95
CA ALA A 164 -16.11 -5.98 -17.06
C ALA A 164 -16.25 -7.46 -17.44
N GLY A 165 -17.32 -8.10 -16.96
CA GLY A 165 -17.47 -9.55 -17.11
C GLY A 165 -16.29 -10.32 -16.48
N PRO A 166 -15.50 -11.09 -17.25
CA PRO A 166 -14.38 -11.86 -16.71
C PRO A 166 -13.08 -11.05 -16.50
N ARG A 167 -12.97 -9.84 -17.07
CA ARG A 167 -11.72 -9.08 -17.15
C ARG A 167 -11.64 -7.94 -16.16
N LEU A 168 -10.50 -7.78 -15.51
CA LEU A 168 -10.17 -6.62 -14.68
C LEU A 168 -9.90 -5.41 -15.59
N VAL A 169 -10.69 -4.35 -15.45
CA VAL A 169 -10.60 -3.15 -16.31
C VAL A 169 -10.02 -1.94 -15.60
N ASP A 170 -10.15 -1.86 -14.27
CA ASP A 170 -9.61 -0.73 -13.51
C ASP A 170 -9.27 -1.12 -12.07
N ILE A 171 -8.35 -0.37 -11.46
CA ILE A 171 -7.92 -0.56 -10.07
C ILE A 171 -7.82 0.80 -9.41
N THR A 172 -8.49 0.95 -8.27
CA THR A 172 -8.35 2.12 -7.41
C THR A 172 -7.94 1.72 -6.01
N GLN A 173 -7.32 2.65 -5.29
CA GLN A 173 -7.07 2.51 -3.87
C GLN A 173 -7.52 3.77 -3.15
N TYR A 174 -8.29 3.58 -2.08
CA TYR A 174 -8.68 4.64 -1.17
C TYR A 174 -8.42 4.26 0.29
N VAL A 175 -7.50 4.96 0.94
CA VAL A 175 -7.25 4.86 2.39
C VAL A 175 -7.44 6.23 3.00
N ALA A 176 -8.47 6.34 3.84
CA ALA A 176 -8.70 7.54 4.63
C ALA A 176 -7.57 7.72 5.65
N PRO A 177 -7.18 8.97 5.96
CA PRO A 177 -6.21 9.22 7.02
C PRO A 177 -6.73 8.71 8.36
N PRO A 178 -5.84 8.24 9.27
CA PRO A 178 -6.23 7.89 10.63
C PRO A 178 -6.84 9.12 11.30
N LYS A 179 -7.94 8.91 12.03
CA LYS A 179 -8.59 9.95 12.82
C LYS A 179 -7.83 10.20 14.12
#